data_AF-A0A956TEY6-F1
#
_entry.id   AF-A0A956TEY6-F1
#
_cell.length_a   1.000
_cell.length_b   1.000
_cell.length_c   1.000
_cell.angle_alpha   90.00
_cell.angle_beta   90.00
_cell.angle_gamma   90.00
#
_symmetry.space_group_name_H-M   'P 1'
#
loop_
_entity.id
_entity.type
_entity.pdbx_description
1 polymer ?
#
loop_
_entity_poly.entity_id
_entity_poly.type
_entity_poly.pdbx_seq_one_letter_code
_entity_poly.pdbx_strand_id
1 'polypeptide(L)'
;TNYRLEEELGDDRVRMTRQQSIDVCPGAVGSLIPPFEHHTIENPFDEPAITLHVYGKELDVCTRFVEEEAGIYRVERVNMAYCSVPASA
;
A
#
# COMPACT_ATOMS: atom_id res chain seq x y z
N THR A 1 7.12 -2.45 3.41
CA THR A 1 8.22 -1.54 3.00
C THR A 1 7.67 -0.19 2.61
N ASN A 2 8.29 0.90 3.04
CA ASN A 2 7.87 2.27 2.70
C ASN A 2 8.61 2.79 1.45
N TYR A 3 7.99 3.71 0.73
CA TYR A 3 8.54 4.37 -0.44
C TYR A 3 8.37 5.89 -0.33
N ARG A 4 9.29 6.64 -0.93
CA ARG A 4 9.18 8.08 -1.10
C ARG A 4 8.95 8.38 -2.57
N LEU A 5 7.91 9.16 -2.88
CA LEU A 5 7.74 9.76 -4.20
C LEU A 5 8.71 10.93 -4.33
N GLU A 6 9.62 10.87 -5.31
CA GLU A 6 10.66 11.89 -5.52
C GLU A 6 10.25 12.89 -6.61
N GLU A 7 9.64 12.38 -7.69
CA GLU A 7 9.40 13.16 -8.90
C GLU A 7 8.22 12.60 -9.70
N GLU A 8 7.43 13.48 -10.29
CA GLU A 8 6.44 13.14 -11.32
C GLU A 8 7.10 13.29 -12.70
N LEU A 9 7.11 12.21 -13.49
CA LEU A 9 7.83 12.15 -14.77
C LEU A 9 6.93 12.45 -15.99
N GLY A 10 5.63 12.63 -15.77
CA GLY A 10 4.62 12.71 -16.83
C GLY A 10 4.15 11.32 -17.30
N ASP A 11 3.14 11.29 -18.17
CA ASP A 11 2.57 10.06 -18.76
C ASP A 11 2.23 8.97 -17.73
N ASP A 12 1.61 9.36 -16.61
CA ASP A 12 1.29 8.48 -15.48
C ASP A 12 2.50 7.70 -14.93
N ARG A 13 3.69 8.31 -14.94
CA ARG A 13 4.91 7.75 -14.34
C ARG A 13 5.49 8.64 -13.26
N VAL A 14 6.06 7.99 -12.25
CA VAL A 14 6.72 8.65 -11.12
C VAL A 14 8.04 7.96 -10.80
N ARG A 15 8.96 8.72 -10.21
CA ARG A 15 10.17 8.17 -9.59
C ARG A 15 9.92 7.96 -8.10
N MET A 16 10.19 6.76 -7.62
CA MET A 16 10.08 6.44 -6.20
C MET A 16 11.35 5.77 -5.67
N THR A 17 11.72 6.10 -4.44
CA THR A 17 12.86 5.50 -3.74
C THR A 17 12.36 4.63 -2.61
N ARG A 18 12.77 3.35 -2.60
CA ARG A 18 12.56 2.44 -1.47
C ARG A 18 13.19 3.02 -0.21
N GLN A 19 12.42 3.08 0.88
CA GLN A 19 12.87 3.54 2.18
C GLN A 19 13.07 2.32 3.10
N GLN A 20 12.77 2.49 4.39
CA GLN A 20 12.83 1.44 5.38
C GLN A 20 11.81 0.33 5.12
N SER A 21 12.20 -0.91 5.43
CA SER A 21 11.28 -2.03 5.65
C SER A 21 11.17 -2.29 7.15
N ILE A 22 9.96 -2.63 7.60
CA ILE A 22 9.66 -2.89 9.00
C ILE A 22 8.99 -4.25 9.04
N ASP A 23 9.54 -5.16 9.84
CA ASP A 23 8.91 -6.44 10.16
C ASP A 23 7.95 -6.23 11.33
N VAL A 24 6.74 -6.74 11.18
CA VAL A 24 5.68 -6.62 12.20
C VAL A 24 5.32 -7.99 12.75
N CYS A 25 4.94 -8.02 14.02
CA CYS A 25 4.50 -9.22 14.71
C CYS A 25 3.07 -9.03 15.26
N PRO A 26 2.39 -10.10 15.72
CA PRO A 26 1.07 -9.99 16.32
C PRO A 26 1.02 -8.94 17.44
N GLY A 27 0.05 -8.04 17.38
CA GLY A 27 -0.13 -6.93 18.33
C GLY A 27 0.67 -5.67 17.99
N ALA A 28 1.53 -5.69 16.97
CA ALA A 28 2.16 -4.47 16.46
C ALA A 28 1.10 -3.53 15.85
N VAL A 29 1.31 -2.23 16.01
CA VAL A 29 0.43 -1.18 15.49
C VAL A 29 1.27 -0.21 14.68
N GLY A 30 0.80 0.12 13.48
CA GLY A 30 1.37 1.14 12.61
C GLY A 30 0.33 2.18 12.23
N SER A 31 0.79 3.38 11.88
CA SER A 31 -0.03 4.42 11.27
C SER A 31 0.65 4.89 9.98
N LEU A 32 -0.12 4.92 8.90
CA LEU A 32 0.36 5.26 7.56
C LEU A 32 -0.18 6.64 7.21
N ILE A 33 0.46 7.65 7.78
CA ILE A 33 0.19 9.06 7.51
C ILE A 33 1.39 9.66 6.76
N PRO A 34 1.19 10.69 5.92
CA PRO A 34 2.29 11.37 5.24
C PRO A 34 3.44 11.68 6.22
N PRO A 35 4.70 11.38 5.85
CA PRO A 35 5.20 11.02 4.52
C PRO A 35 5.25 9.51 4.21
N PHE A 36 4.66 8.64 5.04
CA PHE A 36 4.78 7.18 4.93
C PHE A 36 3.56 6.49 4.30
N GLU A 37 2.80 7.23 3.49
CA GLU A 37 1.57 6.73 2.88
C GLU A 37 1.80 5.71 1.76
N HIS A 38 2.94 5.80 1.06
CA HIS A 38 3.32 4.87 0.01
C HIS A 38 4.06 3.67 0.58
N HIS A 39 3.46 2.48 0.48
CA HIS A 39 4.04 1.28 1.07
C HIS A 39 3.55 0.02 0.37
N THR A 40 4.32 -1.04 0.53
CA THR A 40 3.92 -2.42 0.24
C THR A 40 3.83 -3.20 1.55
N ILE A 41 2.84 -4.08 1.66
CA ILE A 41 2.73 -5.06 2.74
C ILE A 41 2.83 -6.43 2.09
N GLU A 42 3.69 -7.27 2.63
CA GLU A 42 3.96 -8.62 2.14
C GLU A 42 3.99 -9.57 3.33
N ASN A 43 3.45 -10.77 3.13
CA ASN A 43 3.63 -11.88 4.06
C ASN A 43 4.76 -12.78 3.52
N PRO A 44 5.96 -12.80 4.13
CA PRO A 44 7.07 -13.61 3.64
C PRO A 44 6.97 -15.09 4.08
N PHE A 45 5.92 -15.48 4.81
CA PHE A 45 5.72 -16.82 5.34
C PHE A 45 4.64 -17.60 4.59
N ASP A 46 4.67 -18.93 4.71
CA ASP A 46 3.66 -19.82 4.12
C ASP A 46 2.35 -19.80 4.94
N GLU A 47 2.42 -19.52 6.24
CA GLU A 47 1.26 -19.39 7.10
C GLU A 47 0.50 -18.09 6.85
N PRO A 48 -0.84 -18.07 6.94
CA PRO A 48 -1.62 -16.86 6.77
C PRO A 48 -1.32 -15.80 7.85
N ALA A 49 -1.09 -14.57 7.42
CA ALA A 49 -1.06 -13.38 8.28
C ALA A 49 -2.41 -12.64 8.21
N ILE A 50 -2.92 -12.18 9.35
CA ILE A 50 -4.17 -11.41 9.45
C ILE A 50 -3.86 -10.05 10.05
N THR A 51 -4.29 -8.98 9.37
CA THR A 51 -4.13 -7.60 9.82
C THR A 51 -5.49 -6.92 9.94
N LEU A 52 -5.59 -5.95 10.86
CA LEU A 52 -6.75 -5.06 10.97
C LEU A 52 -6.39 -3.69 10.42
N HIS A 53 -7.17 -3.23 9.44
CA HIS A 53 -7.02 -1.91 8.84
C HIS A 53 -8.20 -1.04 9.22
N VAL A 54 -7.91 0.14 9.75
CA VAL A 54 -8.93 1.14 10.10
C VAL A 54 -8.69 2.38 9.26
N TYR A 55 -9.64 2.70 8.38
CA TYR A 55 -9.63 3.91 7.57
C TYR A 55 -10.64 4.91 8.14
N GLY A 56 -10.27 6.19 8.20
CA GLY A 56 -11.16 7.24 8.72
C GLY A 56 -12.37 7.54 7.83
N LYS A 57 -12.36 7.03 6.59
CA LYS A 57 -13.44 7.07 5.60
C LYS A 57 -13.39 5.80 4.76
N GLU A 58 -14.46 5.54 4.03
CA GLU A 58 -14.50 4.46 3.02
C GLU A 58 -13.36 4.63 2.01
N LEU A 59 -12.63 3.55 1.74
CA LEU A 59 -11.56 3.52 0.74
C LEU A 59 -12.10 2.87 -0.55
N ASP A 60 -12.85 3.63 -1.34
CA ASP A 60 -13.44 3.14 -2.59
C ASP A 60 -12.40 2.99 -3.73
N VAL A 61 -11.36 3.83 -3.70
CA VAL A 61 -10.35 3.91 -4.75
C VAL A 61 -8.99 4.18 -4.14
N CYS A 62 -7.96 3.48 -4.63
CA CYS A 62 -6.57 3.74 -4.29
C CYS A 62 -5.72 3.96 -5.55
N THR A 63 -4.50 4.47 -5.33
CA THR A 63 -3.47 4.57 -6.36
C THR A 63 -2.49 3.42 -6.17
N ARG A 64 -2.32 2.61 -7.22
CA ARG A 64 -1.31 1.55 -7.30
C ARG A 64 -0.12 2.04 -8.12
N PHE A 65 1.07 1.76 -7.64
CA PHE A 65 2.33 2.05 -8.32
C PHE A 65 2.94 0.72 -8.76
N VAL A 66 3.06 0.50 -10.08
CA VAL A 66 3.61 -0.72 -10.67
C VAL A 66 5.00 -0.41 -11.19
N GLU A 67 6.02 -1.08 -10.65
CA GLU A 67 7.40 -0.89 -11.11
C GLU A 67 7.54 -1.38 -12.57
N GLU A 68 7.93 -0.49 -13.48
CA GLU A 68 8.22 -0.83 -14.89
C GLU A 68 9.73 -0.97 -15.10
N GLU A 69 10.50 -0.10 -14.46
CA GLU A 69 11.96 -0.07 -14.46
C GLU A 69 12.46 0.30 -13.06
N ALA A 70 13.74 0.10 -12.77
CA ALA A 70 14.29 0.35 -11.44
C ALA A 70 14.01 1.80 -10.97
N GLY A 71 13.17 1.93 -9.94
CA GLY A 71 12.79 3.23 -9.38
C GLY A 71 11.74 4.01 -10.18
N ILE A 72 11.23 3.47 -11.30
CA ILE A 72 10.22 4.08 -12.16
C ILE A 72 8.93 3.26 -12.07
N TYR A 73 7.87 3.94 -11.65
CA TYR A 73 6.59 3.30 -11.41
C TYR A 73 5.51 3.93 -12.28
N ARG A 74 4.68 3.10 -12.90
CA ARG A 74 3.44 3.53 -13.54
C ARG A 74 2.34 3.65 -12.50
N VAL A 75 1.60 4.74 -12.58
CA VAL A 75 0.49 5.10 -11.71
C VAL A 75 -0.79 4.51 -12.28
N GLU A 76 -1.54 3.80 -11.44
CA GLU A 76 -2.83 3.21 -11.80
C GLU A 76 -3.88 3.54 -10.74
N ARG A 77 -5.06 3.94 -11.19
CA ARG A 77 -6.23 4.09 -10.31
C ARG A 77 -6.94 2.75 -10.19
N VAL A 78 -7.13 2.26 -8.98
CA VAL A 78 -7.73 0.95 -8.70
C VAL A 78 -8.97 1.11 -7.84
N ASN A 79 -10.13 0.65 -8.33
CA ASN A 79 -11.33 0.55 -7.53
C ASN A 79 -11.19 -0.61 -6.54
N MET A 80 -11.42 -0.33 -5.27
CA MET A 80 -11.38 -1.31 -4.19
C MET A 80 -12.72 -2.02 -4.08
N ALA A 81 -12.70 -3.25 -3.60
CA ALA A 81 -13.90 -4.04 -3.36
C ALA A 81 -13.71 -4.94 -2.15
N TYR A 82 -14.81 -5.22 -1.45
CA TYR A 82 -14.84 -6.20 -0.37
C TYR A 82 -14.82 -7.62 -0.95
N CYS A 83 -13.91 -8.47 -0.46
CA CYS A 83 -13.90 -9.91 -0.79
C CYS A 83 -15.08 -10.66 -0.15
N SER A 84 -15.63 -10.12 0.94
CA SER A 84 -16.84 -10.61 1.59
C SER A 84 -17.53 -9.44 2.29
N VAL A 85 -18.86 -9.45 2.28
CA VAL A 85 -19.67 -8.58 3.14
C VAL A 85 -20.26 -9.45 4.24
N PRO A 86 -20.24 -9.02 5.51
CA PRO A 86 -20.93 -9.74 6.57
C PRO A 86 -22.40 -9.91 6.20
N ALA A 87 -22.98 -11.08 6.46
CA ALA A 87 -24.42 -11.23 6.39
C ALA A 87 -25.04 -10.20 7.34
N SER A 88 -26.04 -9.46 6.85
CA SER A 88 -26.80 -8.52 7.68
C SER A 88 -27.31 -9.25 8.93
N ALA A 89 -26.93 -8.72 10.11
CA ALA A 89 -27.39 -9.20 11.41
C ALA A 89 -28.88 -8.89 11.61
#